data_AF-C9KMR1-F1
#
_entry.id   AF-C9KMR1-F1
#
_cell.length_a   1.000
_cell.length_b   1.000
_cell.length_c   1.000
_cell.angle_alpha   90.00
_cell.angle_beta   90.00
_cell.angle_gamma   90.00
#
_symmetry.space_group_name_H-M   'P 1'
#
loop_
_entity.id
_entity.type
_entity.pdbx_description
1 polymer ?
#
loop_
_entity_poly.entity_id
_entity_poly.type
_entity_poly.pdbx_seq_one_letter_code
_entity_poly.pdbx_strand_id
1 'polypeptide(L)'
;MTNGDDASIVNLTYATKGYLSNTKTNDVGDYDINTSVNELKNYDVKTNTAKLHINKAALFVNTDDKTTTYGTVDKAFTSDIQGLTNGDDASIVNLTYATKGYLSNTKTNDVGDYDINTSVNELKNYDVKTNTAKLHINKAALFVNTDDKTTTYGTVDKAFTSDIQGLTNGDDASIVNLTYATKGYLSDTKTNDVGDYDINTGVNELKNYDVKTNTAKLHINKAALFVNTDDKTTTYGTVDKAFTSDIQGLTNGDDASIVNLTYATKGYLSDTKTNDVGDYDINTGVNELKNYDVKTNTAKLHINKAALFVNTDDKTTTYGTVDKAFTSDIQGLTNGDDASIVNLTYATKGYLSNTKTNDVGDYDINTSVNELKNYDVKTNTAKLHINKAALFVNTDDKTTTYGTVDKAFTSDIQGLTNGDDASIVNLTYATKGYLSDTKTNDVGDYDINTGVNELKNYDVKTNTAKLHINKAALFVNTDDKTTTYGTGLKA
;
A
#
# COMPACT_ATOMS: atom_id res chain seq x y z
N MET A 1 -123.58 -60.19 4.22
CA MET A 1 -123.93 -61.61 4.42
C MET A 1 -124.75 -61.73 5.68
N THR A 2 -125.81 -62.54 5.68
CA THR A 2 -126.60 -62.92 6.87
C THR A 2 -126.96 -64.38 6.75
N ASN A 3 -127.12 -65.07 7.89
CA ASN A 3 -127.61 -66.45 7.99
C ASN A 3 -126.57 -67.57 7.75
N GLY A 4 -125.51 -67.62 8.56
CA GLY A 4 -124.60 -68.79 8.62
C GLY A 4 -123.72 -69.03 7.39
N ASP A 5 -123.78 -68.16 6.37
CA ASP A 5 -122.95 -68.23 5.18
C ASP A 5 -121.47 -68.04 5.49
N ASP A 6 -120.63 -68.90 4.90
CA ASP A 6 -119.19 -68.80 4.97
C ASP A 6 -118.69 -67.73 3.98
N ALA A 7 -117.88 -66.80 4.46
CA ALA A 7 -117.28 -65.75 3.65
C ALA A 7 -116.34 -66.30 2.54
N SER A 8 -115.98 -67.58 2.60
CA SER A 8 -115.13 -68.27 1.63
C SER A 8 -115.70 -68.40 0.21
N ILE A 9 -116.99 -68.12 -0.02
CA ILE A 9 -117.63 -68.21 -1.35
C ILE A 9 -117.41 -66.97 -2.25
N VAL A 10 -116.86 -65.89 -1.69
CA VAL A 10 -116.64 -64.61 -2.39
C VAL A 10 -115.17 -64.45 -2.75
N ASN A 11 -114.87 -64.50 -4.04
CA ASN A 11 -113.56 -64.21 -4.59
C ASN A 11 -113.53 -62.80 -5.16
N LEU A 12 -112.91 -61.88 -4.43
CA LEU A 12 -112.61 -60.54 -4.93
C LEU A 12 -111.33 -60.58 -5.75
N THR A 13 -111.38 -59.96 -6.93
CA THR A 13 -110.22 -59.60 -7.73
C THR A 13 -110.14 -58.09 -7.85
N TYR A 14 -108.93 -57.55 -7.74
CA TYR A 14 -108.65 -56.13 -7.87
C TYR A 14 -107.72 -55.91 -9.06
N ALA A 15 -108.07 -54.96 -9.92
CA ALA A 15 -107.24 -54.55 -11.03
C ALA A 15 -107.03 -53.04 -11.01
N THR A 16 -105.77 -52.59 -11.11
CA THR A 16 -105.42 -51.18 -11.25
C THR A 16 -104.31 -51.00 -12.27
N LYS A 17 -104.34 -49.88 -12.99
CA LYS A 17 -103.26 -49.45 -13.90
C LYS A 17 -102.13 -48.69 -13.19
N GLY A 18 -102.28 -48.45 -11.88
CA GLY A 18 -101.27 -47.77 -11.08
C GLY A 18 -100.04 -48.63 -10.76
N TYR A 19 -100.12 -49.95 -10.93
CA TYR A 19 -98.96 -50.85 -10.85
C TYR A 19 -98.59 -51.37 -12.24
N LEU A 20 -97.29 -51.28 -12.57
CA LEU A 20 -96.70 -51.88 -13.77
C LEU A 20 -96.22 -53.31 -13.49
N SER A 21 -95.83 -53.58 -12.23
CA SER A 21 -95.49 -54.90 -11.70
C SER A 21 -95.67 -54.90 -10.18
N ASN A 22 -95.41 -56.04 -9.52
CA ASN A 22 -95.43 -56.13 -8.05
C ASN A 22 -94.37 -55.26 -7.36
N THR A 23 -93.41 -54.71 -8.10
CA THR A 23 -92.31 -53.88 -7.58
C THR A 23 -92.22 -52.50 -8.23
N LYS A 24 -93.12 -52.19 -9.18
CA LYS A 24 -93.11 -50.92 -9.93
C LYS A 24 -94.49 -50.31 -10.07
N THR A 25 -94.55 -49.00 -9.90
CA THR A 25 -95.77 -48.21 -10.09
C THR A 25 -95.72 -47.40 -11.39
N ASN A 26 -96.88 -46.95 -11.84
CA ASN A 26 -97.00 -45.96 -12.90
C ASN A 26 -96.57 -44.56 -12.39
N ASP A 27 -96.55 -43.56 -13.27
CA ASP A 27 -96.19 -42.18 -12.93
C ASP A 27 -97.06 -41.61 -11.79
N VAL A 28 -96.59 -40.56 -11.15
CA VAL A 28 -97.38 -39.77 -10.19
C VAL A 28 -98.75 -39.39 -10.76
N GLY A 29 -99.79 -39.59 -9.95
CA GLY A 29 -101.18 -39.32 -10.33
C GLY A 29 -102.20 -40.24 -9.66
N ASP A 30 -103.47 -40.04 -10.02
CA ASP A 30 -104.59 -40.87 -9.57
C ASP A 30 -104.88 -42.00 -10.56
N TYR A 31 -105.04 -43.22 -10.04
CA TYR A 31 -105.38 -44.40 -10.82
C TYR A 31 -106.58 -45.12 -10.22
N ASP A 32 -107.53 -45.53 -11.05
CA ASP A 32 -108.68 -46.30 -10.58
C ASP A 32 -108.27 -47.73 -10.17
N ILE A 33 -108.84 -48.21 -9.06
CA ILE A 33 -108.85 -49.59 -8.61
C ILE A 33 -110.25 -50.14 -8.88
N ASN A 34 -110.33 -51.05 -9.84
CA ASN A 34 -111.57 -51.71 -10.20
C ASN A 34 -111.67 -53.04 -9.47
N THR A 35 -112.72 -53.20 -8.66
CA THR A 35 -113.05 -54.46 -7.99
C THR A 35 -114.01 -55.27 -8.84
N SER A 36 -113.65 -56.53 -9.10
CA SER A 36 -114.52 -57.55 -9.68
C SER A 36 -114.76 -58.67 -8.67
N VAL A 37 -115.98 -59.21 -8.66
CA VAL A 37 -116.36 -60.36 -7.84
C VAL A 37 -116.72 -61.51 -8.78
N ASN A 38 -116.42 -62.74 -8.36
CA ASN A 38 -116.93 -63.93 -9.06
C ASN A 38 -118.47 -63.88 -9.17
N GLU A 39 -119.02 -64.53 -10.20
CA GLU A 39 -120.47 -64.55 -10.41
C GLU A 39 -121.19 -65.28 -9.26
N LEU A 40 -122.13 -64.60 -8.61
CA LEU A 40 -122.92 -65.12 -7.49
C LEU A 40 -124.41 -65.13 -7.86
N LYS A 41 -124.92 -66.31 -8.25
CA LYS A 41 -126.28 -66.46 -8.82
C LYS A 41 -127.45 -65.95 -7.97
N ASN A 42 -127.26 -65.80 -6.65
CA ASN A 42 -128.31 -65.39 -5.71
C ASN A 42 -128.15 -63.94 -5.19
N TYR A 43 -127.21 -63.15 -5.72
CA TYR A 43 -126.89 -61.81 -5.20
C TYR A 43 -126.71 -60.75 -6.31
N ASP A 44 -127.35 -59.59 -6.15
CA ASP A 44 -127.03 -58.38 -6.94
C ASP A 44 -125.77 -57.72 -6.39
N VAL A 45 -124.67 -57.83 -7.13
CA VAL A 45 -123.36 -57.28 -6.71
C VAL A 45 -123.20 -55.85 -7.23
N LYS A 46 -123.06 -54.88 -6.33
CA LYS A 46 -122.55 -53.54 -6.64
C LYS A 46 -121.09 -53.45 -6.20
N THR A 47 -120.23 -53.05 -7.11
CA THR A 47 -118.83 -52.71 -6.79
C THR A 47 -118.64 -51.20 -6.85
N ASN A 48 -117.70 -50.69 -6.06
CA ASN A 48 -117.28 -49.29 -6.10
C ASN A 48 -115.88 -49.23 -6.73
N THR A 49 -115.59 -48.13 -7.44
CA THR A 49 -114.23 -47.81 -7.88
C THR A 49 -113.53 -47.04 -6.77
N ALA A 50 -112.43 -47.58 -6.25
CA ALA A 50 -111.53 -46.86 -5.35
C ALA A 50 -110.43 -46.15 -6.17
N LYS A 51 -109.78 -45.14 -5.61
CA LYS A 51 -108.62 -44.47 -6.24
C LYS A 51 -107.33 -44.84 -5.52
N LEU A 52 -106.29 -45.14 -6.28
CA LEU A 52 -104.89 -45.18 -5.86
C LEU A 52 -104.23 -43.86 -6.22
N HIS A 53 -103.77 -43.10 -5.22
CA HIS A 53 -102.98 -41.91 -5.44
C HIS A 53 -101.49 -42.25 -5.32
N ILE A 54 -100.72 -42.02 -6.38
CA ILE A 54 -99.27 -42.16 -6.36
C ILE A 54 -98.67 -40.78 -6.12
N ASN A 55 -98.05 -40.62 -4.94
CA ASN A 55 -97.32 -39.42 -4.56
C ASN A 55 -95.92 -39.39 -5.19
N LYS A 56 -95.36 -38.19 -5.32
CA LYS A 56 -93.95 -38.05 -5.70
C LYS A 56 -93.04 -38.68 -4.66
N ALA A 57 -91.96 -39.30 -5.12
CA ALA A 57 -90.91 -39.77 -4.24
C ALA A 57 -89.99 -38.61 -3.85
N ALA A 58 -89.48 -38.60 -2.62
CA ALA A 58 -88.46 -37.63 -2.23
C ALA A 58 -87.12 -37.98 -2.88
N LEU A 59 -86.48 -36.99 -3.51
CA LEU A 59 -85.12 -37.12 -4.05
C LEU A 59 -84.22 -36.08 -3.40
N PHE A 60 -83.07 -36.52 -2.90
CA PHE A 60 -82.06 -35.65 -2.30
C PHE A 60 -80.83 -35.59 -3.20
N VAL A 61 -80.41 -34.38 -3.53
CA VAL A 61 -79.16 -34.12 -4.24
C VAL A 61 -78.25 -33.33 -3.32
N ASN A 62 -77.20 -33.98 -2.83
CA ASN A 62 -76.23 -33.38 -1.91
C ASN A 62 -74.94 -33.12 -2.65
N THR A 63 -74.68 -31.86 -2.97
CA THR A 63 -73.42 -31.41 -3.56
C THR A 63 -72.35 -31.31 -2.49
N ASP A 64 -71.13 -31.71 -2.86
CA ASP A 64 -69.98 -31.65 -1.95
C ASP A 64 -69.42 -30.23 -1.87
N ASP A 65 -68.96 -29.84 -0.68
CA ASP A 65 -68.12 -28.65 -0.52
C ASP A 65 -66.82 -28.84 -1.30
N LYS A 66 -66.28 -27.74 -1.83
CA LYS A 66 -65.06 -27.74 -2.63
C LYS A 66 -64.10 -26.69 -2.13
N THR A 67 -62.81 -26.96 -2.26
CA THR A 67 -61.77 -25.98 -1.98
C THR A 67 -60.90 -25.79 -3.23
N THR A 68 -60.42 -24.57 -3.43
CA THR A 68 -59.47 -24.24 -4.50
C THR A 68 -58.48 -23.19 -4.00
N THR A 69 -57.55 -22.79 -4.84
CA THR A 69 -56.63 -21.68 -4.60
C THR A 69 -56.98 -20.51 -5.51
N TYR A 70 -56.71 -19.28 -5.07
CA TYR A 70 -56.87 -18.09 -5.88
C TYR A 70 -56.20 -18.24 -7.25
N GLY A 71 -56.91 -17.87 -8.32
CA GLY A 71 -56.47 -18.04 -9.71
C GLY A 71 -56.69 -19.44 -10.31
N THR A 72 -57.07 -20.45 -9.51
CA THR A 72 -57.35 -21.81 -9.99
C THR A 72 -58.85 -22.07 -10.07
N VAL A 73 -59.35 -22.28 -11.29
CA VAL A 73 -60.76 -22.61 -11.56
C VAL A 73 -60.90 -24.11 -11.79
N ASP A 74 -61.69 -24.78 -10.95
CA ASP A 74 -62.06 -26.19 -11.12
C ASP A 74 -63.58 -26.34 -11.03
N LYS A 75 -64.22 -26.59 -12.18
CA LYS A 75 -65.67 -26.73 -12.30
C LYS A 75 -66.16 -28.18 -12.18
N ALA A 76 -65.29 -29.12 -11.81
CA ALA A 76 -65.68 -30.50 -11.55
C ALA A 76 -66.34 -30.61 -10.16
N PHE A 77 -67.64 -30.31 -10.10
CA PHE A 77 -68.46 -30.50 -8.90
C PHE A 77 -69.10 -31.89 -8.89
N THR A 78 -69.17 -32.49 -7.71
CA THR A 78 -69.79 -33.79 -7.47
C THR A 78 -71.02 -33.62 -6.58
N SER A 79 -72.05 -34.42 -6.85
CA SER A 79 -73.20 -34.53 -5.97
C SER A 79 -73.59 -36.00 -5.80
N ASP A 80 -73.98 -36.34 -4.59
CA ASP A 80 -74.59 -37.62 -4.27
C ASP A 80 -76.11 -37.54 -4.46
N ILE A 81 -76.68 -38.53 -5.14
CA ILE A 81 -78.11 -38.58 -5.49
C ILE A 81 -78.74 -39.76 -4.76
N GLN A 82 -79.68 -39.47 -3.87
CA GLN A 82 -80.36 -40.47 -3.04
C GLN A 82 -81.87 -40.39 -3.17
N GLY A 83 -82.55 -41.54 -3.14
CA GLY A 83 -84.01 -41.63 -3.17
C GLY A 83 -84.62 -42.02 -4.52
N LEU A 84 -83.78 -42.35 -5.51
CA LEU A 84 -84.25 -42.96 -6.77
C LEU A 84 -84.96 -44.29 -6.46
N THR A 85 -86.11 -44.49 -7.08
CA THR A 85 -86.99 -45.65 -6.87
C THR A 85 -87.58 -46.10 -8.21
N ASN A 86 -88.48 -47.09 -8.20
CA ASN A 86 -89.15 -47.60 -9.40
C ASN A 86 -88.20 -48.17 -10.49
N GLY A 87 -86.94 -48.44 -10.13
CA GLY A 87 -85.88 -48.85 -11.03
C GLY A 87 -85.30 -47.73 -11.89
N ASP A 88 -85.52 -46.47 -11.50
CA ASP A 88 -84.81 -45.31 -12.04
C ASP A 88 -83.35 -45.30 -11.55
N ASP A 89 -82.46 -44.71 -12.35
CA ASP A 89 -81.06 -44.52 -12.02
C ASP A 89 -80.63 -43.06 -12.25
N ALA A 90 -79.37 -42.74 -11.94
CA ALA A 90 -78.86 -41.37 -12.01
C ALA A 90 -78.90 -40.74 -13.42
N SER A 91 -79.10 -41.53 -14.49
CA SER A 91 -79.16 -41.00 -15.86
C SER A 91 -80.34 -40.07 -16.13
N ILE A 92 -81.40 -40.13 -15.31
CA ILE A 92 -82.54 -39.20 -15.44
C ILE A 92 -82.27 -37.83 -14.79
N VAL A 93 -81.16 -37.71 -14.04
CA VAL A 93 -80.81 -36.52 -13.26
C VAL A 93 -79.69 -35.76 -13.95
N ASN A 94 -80.02 -34.59 -14.49
CA ASN A 94 -79.08 -33.62 -15.05
C ASN A 94 -78.83 -32.50 -14.05
N LEU A 95 -77.58 -32.38 -13.63
CA LEU A 95 -77.14 -31.38 -12.66
C LEU A 95 -76.44 -30.22 -13.37
N THR A 96 -76.74 -28.99 -12.92
CA THR A 96 -76.00 -27.78 -13.30
C THR A 96 -75.56 -27.05 -12.04
N TYR A 97 -74.35 -26.48 -12.09
CA TYR A 97 -73.73 -25.82 -10.95
C TYR A 97 -73.40 -24.37 -11.27
N ALA A 98 -73.67 -23.47 -10.33
CA ALA A 98 -73.30 -22.06 -10.44
C ALA A 98 -72.69 -21.55 -9.13
N THR A 99 -71.59 -20.81 -9.21
CA THR A 99 -70.96 -20.16 -8.05
C THR A 99 -70.44 -18.77 -8.42
N LYS A 100 -70.46 -17.84 -7.47
CA LYS A 100 -69.84 -16.51 -7.59
C LYS A 100 -68.34 -16.52 -7.29
N GLY A 101 -67.79 -17.65 -6.84
CA GLY A 101 -66.36 -17.82 -6.61
C GLY A 101 -65.54 -17.89 -7.90
N TYR A 102 -66.17 -18.11 -9.05
CA TYR A 102 -65.52 -18.09 -10.37
C TYR A 102 -66.04 -16.93 -11.22
N LEU A 103 -65.14 -16.02 -11.56
CA LEU A 103 -65.44 -14.86 -12.41
C LEU A 103 -65.40 -15.22 -13.90
N SER A 104 -64.58 -16.20 -14.28
CA SER A 104 -64.48 -16.73 -15.64
C SER A 104 -64.03 -18.19 -15.64
N ASN A 105 -63.69 -18.74 -16.81
CA ASN A 105 -63.10 -20.08 -16.91
C ASN A 105 -61.64 -20.15 -16.44
N THR A 106 -60.99 -19.00 -16.22
CA THR A 106 -59.57 -18.92 -15.84
C THR A 106 -59.32 -18.01 -14.64
N LYS A 107 -60.37 -17.41 -14.07
CA LYS A 107 -60.25 -16.48 -12.94
C LYS A 107 -61.21 -16.78 -11.81
N THR A 108 -60.70 -16.71 -10.59
CA THR A 108 -61.48 -16.78 -9.36
C THR A 108 -61.85 -15.38 -8.89
N ASN A 109 -62.82 -15.31 -7.98
CA ASN A 109 -63.04 -14.17 -7.12
C ASN A 109 -61.98 -14.14 -6.00
N ASP A 110 -62.01 -13.12 -5.14
CA ASP A 110 -61.09 -12.99 -4.00
C ASP A 110 -61.19 -14.19 -3.05
N VAL A 111 -60.16 -14.37 -2.21
CA VAL A 111 -60.16 -15.42 -1.18
C VAL A 111 -61.36 -15.32 -0.25
N GLY A 112 -61.95 -16.46 0.11
CA GLY A 112 -63.17 -16.53 0.91
C GLY A 112 -64.11 -17.67 0.50
N ASP A 113 -65.29 -17.70 1.14
CA ASP A 113 -66.33 -18.71 0.90
C ASP A 113 -67.41 -18.19 -0.08
N TYR A 114 -67.81 -19.05 -1.01
CA TYR A 114 -68.85 -18.78 -2.00
C TYR A 114 -69.82 -19.95 -2.13
N ASP A 115 -71.11 -19.69 -2.16
CA ASP A 115 -72.10 -20.77 -2.34
C ASP A 115 -71.99 -21.42 -3.73
N ILE A 116 -72.21 -22.74 -3.76
CA ILE A 116 -72.41 -23.56 -4.96
C ILE A 116 -73.90 -23.85 -5.05
N ASN A 117 -74.55 -23.26 -6.04
CA ASN A 117 -75.97 -23.48 -6.32
C ASN A 117 -76.12 -24.63 -7.32
N THR A 118 -76.70 -25.72 -6.85
CA THR A 118 -77.00 -26.90 -7.65
C THR A 118 -78.44 -26.85 -8.13
N SER A 119 -78.63 -26.96 -9.44
CA SER A 119 -79.94 -27.04 -10.06
C SER A 119 -80.10 -28.37 -10.77
N VAL A 120 -81.28 -28.97 -10.58
CA VAL A 120 -81.66 -30.27 -11.15
C VAL A 120 -82.72 -30.04 -12.23
N ASN A 121 -82.71 -30.82 -13.30
CA ASN A 121 -83.81 -30.82 -14.27
C ASN A 121 -85.14 -31.16 -13.60
N GLU A 122 -86.25 -30.76 -14.23
CA GLU A 122 -87.58 -31.11 -13.73
C GLU A 122 -87.80 -32.63 -13.79
N LEU A 123 -88.17 -33.22 -12.65
CA LEU A 123 -88.47 -34.64 -12.50
C LEU A 123 -89.92 -34.81 -12.09
N LYS A 124 -90.77 -35.23 -13.03
CA LYS A 124 -92.23 -35.34 -12.86
C LYS A 124 -92.65 -36.18 -11.64
N ASN A 125 -91.92 -37.24 -11.34
CA ASN A 125 -92.25 -38.20 -10.27
C ASN A 125 -91.50 -37.96 -8.95
N TYR A 126 -90.69 -36.90 -8.86
CA TYR A 126 -89.86 -36.63 -7.67
C TYR A 126 -90.09 -35.22 -7.12
N ASP A 127 -90.04 -35.11 -5.79
CA ASP A 127 -89.88 -33.86 -5.07
C ASP A 127 -88.41 -33.72 -4.66
N VAL A 128 -87.69 -32.87 -5.41
CA VAL A 128 -86.24 -32.73 -5.30
C VAL A 128 -85.89 -31.72 -4.21
N LYS A 129 -84.94 -32.09 -3.35
CA LYS A 129 -84.30 -31.19 -2.38
C LYS A 129 -82.80 -31.17 -2.61
N THR A 130 -82.23 -29.98 -2.65
CA THR A 130 -80.79 -29.74 -2.76
C THR A 130 -80.24 -29.16 -1.46
N ASN A 131 -78.98 -29.43 -1.14
CA ASN A 131 -78.25 -28.72 -0.08
C ASN A 131 -77.60 -27.42 -0.63
N THR A 132 -76.99 -26.63 0.26
CA THR A 132 -76.12 -25.50 -0.09
C THR A 132 -74.68 -25.90 0.20
N ALA A 133 -73.94 -26.27 -0.84
CA ALA A 133 -72.50 -26.52 -0.75
C ALA A 133 -71.71 -25.21 -0.87
N LYS A 134 -70.47 -25.19 -0.38
CA LYS A 134 -69.57 -24.04 -0.41
C LYS A 134 -68.29 -24.33 -1.19
N LEU A 135 -67.83 -23.33 -1.93
CA LEU A 135 -66.51 -23.23 -2.51
C LEU A 135 -65.65 -22.30 -1.63
N HIS A 136 -64.61 -22.84 -1.00
CA HIS A 136 -63.59 -22.06 -0.28
C HIS A 136 -62.39 -21.77 -1.19
N ILE A 137 -62.02 -20.50 -1.34
CA ILE A 137 -60.87 -20.05 -2.12
C ILE A 137 -59.74 -19.67 -1.16
N ASN A 138 -58.72 -20.50 -1.11
CA ASN A 138 -57.50 -20.26 -0.34
C ASN A 138 -56.60 -19.24 -1.04
N LYS A 139 -55.73 -18.58 -0.27
CA LYS A 139 -54.68 -17.72 -0.83
C LYS A 139 -53.69 -18.51 -1.68
N ALA A 140 -53.20 -17.86 -2.74
CA ALA A 140 -52.11 -18.40 -3.56
C ALA A 140 -50.75 -18.16 -2.87
N ALA A 141 -49.81 -19.08 -3.02
CA ALA A 141 -48.46 -18.87 -2.54
C ALA A 141 -47.72 -17.86 -3.44
N LEU A 142 -47.08 -16.86 -2.84
CA LEU A 142 -46.20 -15.92 -3.54
C LEU A 142 -44.81 -15.93 -2.89
N PHE A 143 -43.78 -16.03 -3.71
CA PHE A 143 -42.38 -16.02 -3.25
C PHE A 143 -41.69 -14.75 -3.75
N VAL A 144 -41.01 -14.06 -2.84
CA VAL A 144 -40.16 -12.91 -3.14
C VAL A 144 -38.74 -13.25 -2.73
N ASN A 145 -37.85 -13.37 -3.71
CA ASN A 145 -36.45 -13.72 -3.51
C ASN A 145 -35.56 -12.53 -3.82
N THR A 146 -34.99 -11.92 -2.79
CA THR A 146 -34.02 -10.82 -2.93
C THR A 146 -32.64 -11.37 -3.21
N ASP A 147 -31.89 -10.66 -4.05
CA ASP A 147 -30.54 -11.02 -4.43
C ASP A 147 -29.52 -10.64 -3.35
N ASP A 148 -28.53 -11.50 -3.14
CA ASP A 148 -27.34 -11.17 -2.35
C ASP A 148 -26.58 -10.02 -3.02
N LYS A 149 -25.93 -9.19 -2.21
CA LYS A 149 -25.20 -8.02 -2.69
C LYS A 149 -23.84 -7.94 -2.03
N THR A 150 -22.87 -7.41 -2.75
CA THR A 150 -21.54 -7.12 -2.21
C THR A 150 -21.20 -5.66 -2.43
N THR A 151 -20.50 -5.06 -1.48
CA THR A 151 -19.99 -3.69 -1.56
C THR A 151 -18.64 -3.60 -0.87
N THR A 152 -18.06 -2.41 -0.84
CA THR A 152 -16.83 -2.09 -0.11
C THR A 152 -17.14 -1.15 1.05
N TYR A 153 -16.36 -1.25 2.13
CA TYR A 153 -16.45 -0.35 3.27
C TYR A 153 -16.48 1.12 2.82
N GLY A 154 -17.40 1.90 3.40
CA GLY A 154 -17.67 3.29 3.01
C GLY A 154 -18.48 3.50 1.73
N THR A 155 -18.87 2.43 1.01
CA THR A 155 -19.72 2.52 -0.18
C THR A 155 -21.12 1.96 0.09
N VAL A 156 -22.13 2.83 0.00
CA VAL A 156 -23.54 2.48 0.17
C VAL A 156 -24.21 2.33 -1.19
N ASP A 157 -24.79 1.16 -1.46
CA ASP A 157 -25.59 0.91 -2.66
C ASP A 157 -26.93 0.27 -2.26
N LYS A 158 -28.01 1.05 -2.35
CA LYS A 158 -29.37 0.63 -1.99
C LYS A 158 -30.18 0.11 -3.18
N ALA A 159 -29.56 -0.10 -4.34
CA ALA A 159 -30.21 -0.72 -5.50
C ALA A 159 -30.32 -2.24 -5.29
N PHE A 160 -31.28 -2.65 -4.45
CA PHE A 160 -31.63 -4.06 -4.25
C PHE A 160 -32.64 -4.51 -5.30
N THR A 161 -32.55 -5.77 -5.68
CA THR A 161 -33.43 -6.42 -6.65
C THR A 161 -34.03 -7.68 -6.03
N SER A 162 -35.27 -7.99 -6.43
CA SER A 162 -35.95 -9.21 -6.02
C SER A 162 -36.68 -9.83 -7.20
N ASP A 163 -36.67 -11.16 -7.26
CA ASP A 163 -37.50 -11.96 -8.15
C ASP A 163 -38.82 -12.33 -7.48
N ILE A 164 -39.94 -12.18 -8.21
CA ILE A 164 -41.30 -12.41 -7.71
C ILE A 164 -41.91 -13.57 -8.48
N GLN A 165 -42.26 -14.64 -7.77
CA GLN A 165 -42.83 -15.86 -8.36
C GLN A 165 -44.16 -16.24 -7.70
N GLY A 166 -45.08 -16.80 -8.49
CA GLY A 166 -46.37 -17.31 -8.00
C GLY A 166 -47.58 -16.39 -8.21
N LEU A 167 -47.40 -15.26 -8.91
CA LEU A 167 -48.52 -14.43 -9.36
C LEU A 167 -49.46 -15.24 -10.27
N THR A 168 -50.75 -15.11 -10.03
CA THR A 168 -51.82 -15.88 -10.70
C THR A 168 -53.03 -14.98 -10.94
N ASN A 169 -54.14 -15.53 -11.42
CA ASN A 169 -55.39 -14.79 -11.69
C ASN A 169 -55.26 -13.61 -12.69
N GLY A 170 -54.14 -13.53 -13.41
CA GLY A 170 -53.79 -12.43 -14.30
C GLY A 170 -53.21 -11.20 -13.60
N ASP A 171 -52.76 -11.35 -12.34
CA ASP A 171 -52.01 -10.33 -11.62
C ASP A 171 -50.57 -10.23 -12.13
N ASP A 172 -49.97 -9.05 -11.96
CA ASP A 172 -48.58 -8.77 -12.30
C ASP A 172 -47.83 -8.11 -11.13
N ALA A 173 -46.53 -7.88 -11.29
CA ALA A 173 -45.67 -7.35 -10.23
C ALA A 173 -46.07 -5.95 -9.73
N SER A 174 -46.93 -5.22 -10.43
CA SER A 174 -47.35 -3.87 -10.01
C SER A 174 -48.16 -3.87 -8.70
N ILE A 175 -48.73 -5.00 -8.29
CA ILE A 175 -49.44 -5.12 -7.00
C ILE A 175 -48.47 -5.27 -5.81
N VAL A 176 -47.18 -5.51 -6.09
CA VAL A 176 -46.15 -5.82 -5.10
C VAL A 176 -45.25 -4.60 -4.88
N ASN A 177 -45.30 -4.03 -3.69
CA ASN A 177 -44.42 -2.96 -3.22
C ASN A 177 -43.39 -3.54 -2.26
N LEU A 178 -42.12 -3.42 -2.62
CA LEU A 178 -40.99 -3.93 -1.84
C LEU A 178 -40.33 -2.82 -1.01
N THR A 179 -39.88 -3.20 0.18
CA THR A 179 -39.04 -2.38 1.04
C THR A 179 -37.84 -3.19 1.49
N TYR A 180 -36.69 -2.56 1.66
CA TYR A 180 -35.45 -3.22 2.05
C TYR A 180 -34.84 -2.57 3.27
N ALA A 181 -34.39 -3.40 4.22
CA ALA A 181 -33.69 -2.94 5.42
C ALA A 181 -32.48 -3.82 5.71
N THR A 182 -31.34 -3.19 6.00
CA THR A 182 -30.11 -3.88 6.39
C THR A 182 -29.37 -3.12 7.49
N LYS A 183 -28.66 -3.85 8.37
CA LYS A 183 -27.76 -3.27 9.37
C LYS A 183 -26.36 -3.00 8.83
N GLY A 184 -26.07 -3.40 7.58
CA GLY A 184 -24.80 -3.11 6.92
C GLY A 184 -24.64 -1.65 6.50
N TYR A 185 -25.73 -0.88 6.48
CA TYR A 185 -25.71 0.56 6.20
C TYR A 185 -26.16 1.35 7.43
N LEU A 186 -25.31 2.29 7.88
CA LEU A 186 -25.57 3.16 9.02
C LEU A 186 -26.27 4.46 8.59
N SER A 187 -26.03 4.90 7.35
CA SER A 187 -26.68 6.07 6.73
C SER A 187 -26.70 5.90 5.21
N ASP A 188 -27.11 6.95 4.48
CA ASP A 188 -27.01 6.99 3.01
C ASP A 188 -25.57 7.09 2.49
N THR A 189 -24.61 7.34 3.37
CA THR A 189 -23.19 7.57 3.01
C THR A 189 -22.21 6.74 3.82
N LYS A 190 -22.69 5.96 4.80
CA LYS A 190 -21.83 5.17 5.69
C LYS A 190 -22.26 3.72 5.79
N THR A 191 -21.27 2.84 5.74
CA THR A 191 -21.42 1.42 6.01
C THR A 191 -21.09 1.09 7.46
N ASN A 192 -21.57 -0.07 7.92
CA ASN A 192 -21.05 -0.74 9.10
C ASN A 192 -19.68 -1.37 8.77
N ASP A 193 -19.04 -2.02 9.76
CA ASP A 193 -17.77 -2.71 9.59
C ASP A 193 -17.83 -3.82 8.54
N VAL A 194 -16.66 -4.20 8.03
CA VAL A 194 -16.49 -5.35 7.12
C VAL A 194 -17.14 -6.61 7.71
N GLY A 195 -17.90 -7.33 6.88
CA GLY A 195 -18.63 -8.53 7.28
C GLY A 195 -19.94 -8.74 6.51
N ASP A 196 -20.69 -9.75 6.94
CA ASP A 196 -21.98 -10.14 6.36
C ASP A 196 -23.17 -9.60 7.17
N TYR A 197 -24.15 -9.03 6.47
CA TYR A 197 -25.35 -8.46 7.06
C TYR A 197 -26.60 -8.95 6.33
N ASP A 198 -27.69 -9.18 7.05
CA ASP A 198 -28.96 -9.55 6.42
C ASP A 198 -29.59 -8.36 5.70
N ILE A 199 -30.19 -8.64 4.54
CA ILE A 199 -31.11 -7.77 3.81
C ILE A 199 -32.50 -8.34 4.05
N ASN A 200 -33.28 -7.64 4.88
CA ASN A 200 -34.66 -7.98 5.17
C ASN A 200 -35.57 -7.32 4.14
N THR A 201 -36.39 -8.14 3.48
CA THR A 201 -37.33 -7.69 2.45
C THR A 201 -38.72 -7.63 3.05
N GLY A 202 -39.32 -6.45 3.07
CA GLY A 202 -40.71 -6.25 3.41
C GLY A 202 -41.57 -6.19 2.15
N VAL A 203 -42.77 -6.76 2.21
CA VAL A 203 -43.76 -6.74 1.13
C VAL A 203 -45.06 -6.15 1.69
N ASN A 204 -45.78 -5.35 0.90
CA ASN A 204 -47.11 -4.90 1.27
C ASN A 204 -48.08 -6.07 1.51
N GLU A 205 -49.16 -5.84 2.27
CA GLU A 205 -50.20 -6.85 2.46
C GLU A 205 -50.91 -7.15 1.13
N LEU A 206 -50.97 -8.44 0.77
CA LEU A 206 -51.65 -8.93 -0.41
C LEU A 206 -52.81 -9.83 0.00
N LYS A 207 -54.05 -9.33 -0.14
CA LYS A 207 -55.27 -10.00 0.32
C LYS A 207 -55.37 -11.46 -0.15
N ASN A 208 -55.00 -11.73 -1.40
CA ASN A 208 -55.20 -13.03 -2.04
C ASN A 208 -53.94 -13.92 -2.05
N TYR A 209 -52.84 -13.48 -1.42
CA TYR A 209 -51.58 -14.21 -1.43
C TYR A 209 -51.05 -14.46 -0.01
N ASP A 210 -50.43 -15.62 0.17
CA ASP A 210 -49.57 -15.92 1.32
C ASP A 210 -48.13 -15.74 0.86
N VAL A 211 -47.53 -14.63 1.30
CA VAL A 211 -46.20 -14.20 0.85
C VAL A 211 -45.12 -14.84 1.71
N LYS A 212 -44.10 -15.39 1.05
CA LYS A 212 -42.86 -15.84 1.68
C LYS A 212 -41.68 -15.08 1.08
N THR A 213 -40.85 -14.52 1.95
CA THR A 213 -39.62 -13.82 1.58
C THR A 213 -38.41 -14.65 1.97
N ASN A 214 -37.34 -14.63 1.18
CA ASN A 214 -36.02 -15.07 1.65
C ASN A 214 -35.30 -13.94 2.40
N THR A 215 -34.21 -14.29 3.09
CA THR A 215 -33.25 -13.32 3.63
C THR A 215 -32.01 -13.36 2.75
N ALA A 216 -31.73 -12.25 2.08
CA ALA A 216 -30.50 -12.08 1.30
C ALA A 216 -29.37 -11.54 2.18
N LYS A 217 -28.13 -11.64 1.72
CA LYS A 217 -26.92 -11.19 2.41
C LYS A 217 -26.28 -10.01 1.69
N LEU A 218 -25.88 -9.01 2.46
CA LEU A 218 -24.97 -7.95 2.08
C LEU A 218 -23.57 -8.26 2.64
N HIS A 219 -22.60 -8.52 1.77
CA HIS A 219 -21.19 -8.63 2.15
C HIS A 219 -20.45 -7.31 1.95
N ILE A 220 -19.81 -6.81 3.01
CA ILE A 220 -18.99 -5.59 2.97
C ILE A 220 -17.52 -6.00 2.98
N ASN A 221 -16.85 -5.79 1.84
CA ASN A 221 -15.42 -6.02 1.68
C ASN A 221 -14.61 -4.86 2.28
N LYS A 222 -13.34 -5.14 2.62
CA LYS A 222 -12.41 -4.09 3.03
C LYS A 222 -12.16 -3.07 1.92
N ALA A 223 -11.96 -1.82 2.32
CA ALA A 223 -11.52 -0.76 1.42
C ALA A 223 -10.01 -0.83 1.19
N ALA A 224 -9.54 -0.45 0.00
CA ALA A 224 -8.10 -0.35 -0.26
C ALA A 224 -7.54 0.90 0.43
N LEU A 225 -6.44 0.75 1.17
CA LEU A 225 -5.68 1.87 1.75
C LEU A 225 -4.23 1.80 1.27
N PHE A 226 -3.69 2.91 0.81
CA PHE A 226 -2.31 3.02 0.37
C PHE A 226 -1.53 3.94 1.29
N VAL A 227 -0.38 3.47 1.77
CA VAL A 227 0.56 4.26 2.54
C VAL A 227 1.87 4.35 1.75
N ASN A 228 2.19 5.55 1.27
CA ASN A 228 3.37 5.80 0.46
C ASN A 228 4.38 6.62 1.25
N THR A 229 5.44 5.96 1.71
CA THR A 229 6.56 6.59 2.41
C THR A 229 7.48 7.27 1.40
N ASP A 230 7.99 8.44 1.76
CA ASP A 230 8.92 9.19 0.92
C ASP A 230 10.34 8.62 1.01
N ASP A 231 11.05 8.64 -0.12
CA ASP A 231 12.49 8.41 -0.14
C ASP A 231 13.20 9.49 0.69
N LYS A 232 14.30 9.12 1.32
CA LYS A 232 15.08 10.01 2.19
C LYS A 232 16.54 9.94 1.83
N THR A 233 17.25 11.03 2.06
CA THR A 233 18.69 11.09 1.85
C THR A 233 19.34 11.70 3.08
N THR A 234 20.41 11.07 3.57
CA THR A 234 21.25 11.60 4.64
C THR A 234 22.73 11.48 4.28
N THR A 235 23.61 11.94 5.17
CA THR A 235 25.05 11.81 5.04
C THR A 235 25.55 10.79 6.07
N TYR A 236 26.62 10.08 5.76
CA TYR A 236 27.27 9.14 6.65
C TYR A 236 27.52 9.77 8.04
N GLY A 237 27.16 9.06 9.11
CA GLY A 237 27.18 9.55 10.49
C GLY A 237 26.02 10.47 10.90
N THR A 238 25.09 10.80 9.99
CA THR A 238 23.87 11.58 10.30
C THR A 238 22.63 10.70 10.26
N VAL A 239 21.96 10.57 11.42
CA VAL A 239 20.70 9.84 11.56
C VAL A 239 19.54 10.84 11.62
N ASP A 240 18.57 10.68 10.71
CA ASP A 240 17.33 11.45 10.71
C ASP A 240 16.13 10.49 10.59
N LYS A 241 15.39 10.33 11.69
CA LYS A 241 14.23 9.44 11.78
C LYS A 241 12.90 10.13 11.48
N ALA A 242 12.91 11.38 11.01
CA ALA A 242 11.72 12.08 10.57
C ALA A 242 11.32 11.59 9.16
N PHE A 243 10.67 10.43 9.11
CA PHE A 243 10.07 9.89 7.88
C PHE A 243 8.64 10.41 7.71
N THR A 244 8.27 10.66 6.47
CA THR A 244 6.93 11.10 6.06
C THR A 244 6.30 10.04 5.17
N SER A 245 4.97 9.91 5.28
CA SER A 245 4.17 9.09 4.40
C SER A 245 2.88 9.80 4.03
N ASP A 246 2.45 9.60 2.79
CA ASP A 246 1.13 9.98 2.31
C ASP A 246 0.14 8.81 2.45
N ILE A 247 -1.06 9.09 2.95
CA ILE A 247 -2.10 8.08 3.23
C ILE A 247 -3.30 8.37 2.32
N GLN A 248 -3.63 7.42 1.45
CA GLN A 248 -4.73 7.55 0.49
C GLN A 248 -5.71 6.38 0.59
N GLY A 249 -6.99 6.66 0.33
CA GLY A 249 -8.06 5.65 0.31
C GLY A 249 -8.90 5.53 1.58
N LEU A 250 -8.70 6.43 2.55
CA LEU A 250 -9.60 6.56 3.70
C LEU A 250 -11.02 6.89 3.21
N THR A 251 -12.02 6.22 3.78
CA THR A 251 -13.43 6.30 3.39
C THR A 251 -14.30 6.23 4.64
N ASN A 252 -15.63 6.18 4.49
CA ASN A 252 -16.60 6.10 5.59
C ASN A 252 -16.55 7.26 6.62
N GLY A 253 -15.83 8.34 6.29
CA GLY A 253 -15.54 9.47 7.17
C GLY A 253 -14.39 9.24 8.15
N ASP A 254 -13.55 8.22 7.91
CA ASP A 254 -12.30 8.00 8.63
C ASP A 254 -11.24 9.03 8.22
N ASP A 255 -10.30 9.29 9.13
CA ASP A 255 -9.16 10.18 8.89
C ASP A 255 -7.84 9.50 9.30
N ALA A 256 -6.72 10.20 9.08
CA ALA A 256 -5.38 9.66 9.33
C ALA A 256 -5.10 9.28 10.79
N SER A 257 -5.93 9.70 11.76
CA SER A 257 -5.73 9.38 13.18
C SER A 257 -5.89 7.90 13.50
N ILE A 258 -6.57 7.12 12.64
CA ILE A 258 -6.69 5.66 12.82
C ILE A 258 -5.42 4.91 12.39
N VAL A 259 -4.50 5.59 11.70
CA VAL A 259 -3.30 5.01 11.08
C VAL A 259 -2.07 5.37 11.91
N ASN A 260 -1.48 4.37 12.55
CA ASN A 260 -0.22 4.47 13.27
C ASN A 260 0.90 3.88 12.42
N LEU A 261 1.86 4.72 12.06
CA LEU A 261 3.00 4.34 11.23
C LEU A 261 4.24 4.06 12.08
N THR A 262 5.00 3.05 11.67
CA THR A 262 6.32 2.72 12.20
C THR A 262 7.30 2.57 11.05
N TYR A 263 8.55 2.96 11.26
CA TYR A 263 9.58 2.93 10.22
C TYR A 263 10.80 2.18 10.73
N ALA A 264 11.34 1.31 9.87
CA ALA A 264 12.56 0.57 10.14
C ALA A 264 13.46 0.54 8.91
N THR A 265 14.75 0.82 9.09
CA THR A 265 15.75 0.76 8.02
C THR A 265 17.05 0.16 8.54
N LYS A 266 17.78 -0.54 7.67
CA LYS A 266 19.14 -1.04 7.96
C LYS A 266 20.23 0.02 7.72
N GLY A 267 19.87 1.19 7.19
CA GLY A 267 20.78 2.31 7.01
C GLY A 267 21.15 3.00 8.32
N TYR A 268 20.38 2.81 9.39
CA TYR A 268 20.69 3.33 10.73
C TYR A 268 20.99 2.18 11.69
N LEU A 269 22.18 2.23 12.31
CA LEU A 269 22.64 1.22 13.27
C LEU A 269 22.25 1.58 14.71
N SER A 270 22.11 2.87 14.99
CA SER A 270 21.63 3.41 16.27
C SER A 270 20.97 4.79 16.06
N ASP A 271 20.65 5.49 17.15
CA ASP A 271 20.17 6.88 17.10
C ASP A 271 21.26 7.88 16.67
N THR A 272 22.52 7.46 16.61
CA THR A 272 23.68 8.33 16.35
C THR A 272 24.62 7.79 15.29
N LYS A 273 24.37 6.57 14.77
CA LYS A 273 25.23 5.93 13.78
C LYS A 273 24.48 5.43 12.56
N THR A 274 25.06 5.67 11.41
CA THR A 274 24.61 5.13 10.12
C THR A 274 25.40 3.87 9.77
N ASN A 275 24.85 3.09 8.85
CA ASN A 275 25.60 2.10 8.08
C ASN A 275 26.50 2.81 7.05
N ASP A 276 27.26 2.04 6.28
CA ASP A 276 28.08 2.55 5.18
C ASP A 276 27.26 3.33 4.14
N VAL A 277 27.96 4.07 3.28
CA VAL A 277 27.32 4.76 2.15
C VAL A 277 26.63 3.79 1.20
N GLY A 278 25.46 4.17 0.71
CA GLY A 278 24.62 3.34 -0.17
C GLY A 278 23.12 3.50 0.06
N ASP A 279 22.34 2.64 -0.60
CA ASP A 279 20.88 2.62 -0.54
C ASP A 279 20.36 1.53 0.40
N TYR A 280 19.39 1.88 1.24
CA TYR A 280 18.76 1.00 2.22
C TYR A 280 17.24 1.12 2.16
N ASP A 281 16.51 0.02 2.26
CA ASP A 281 15.04 0.07 2.32
C ASP A 281 14.55 0.73 3.61
N ILE A 282 13.49 1.52 3.49
CA ILE A 282 12.67 2.02 4.58
C ILE A 282 11.41 1.14 4.60
N ASN A 283 11.36 0.22 5.55
CA ASN A 283 10.19 -0.63 5.76
C ASN A 283 9.18 0.11 6.62
N THR A 284 7.98 0.29 6.07
CA THR A 284 6.88 0.99 6.73
C THR A 284 5.90 -0.02 7.27
N GLY A 285 5.75 -0.05 8.59
CA GLY A 285 4.74 -0.85 9.29
C GLY A 285 3.53 0.01 9.59
N VAL A 286 2.34 -0.58 9.40
CA VAL A 286 1.05 0.03 9.71
C VAL A 286 0.34 -0.86 10.73
N ASN A 287 -0.39 -0.27 11.69
CA ASN A 287 -1.25 -1.04 12.59
C ASN A 287 -2.32 -1.81 11.82
N GLU A 288 -2.86 -2.87 12.44
CA GLU A 288 -3.99 -3.60 11.86
C GLU A 288 -5.23 -2.69 11.77
N LEU A 289 -5.80 -2.61 10.57
CA LEU A 289 -7.02 -1.85 10.28
C LEU A 289 -8.11 -2.83 9.84
N LYS A 290 -9.10 -3.07 10.72
CA LYS A 290 -10.17 -4.06 10.50
C LYS A 290 -10.87 -3.90 9.15
N ASN A 291 -11.12 -2.67 8.73
CA ASN A 291 -11.93 -2.35 7.54
C ASN A 291 -11.11 -2.02 6.29
N TYR A 292 -9.79 -2.10 6.35
CA TYR A 292 -8.91 -1.76 5.24
C TYR A 292 -7.94 -2.88 4.89
N ASP A 293 -7.71 -3.07 3.59
CA ASP A 293 -6.58 -3.82 3.06
C ASP A 293 -5.48 -2.84 2.71
N VAL A 294 -4.45 -2.83 3.56
CA VAL A 294 -3.36 -1.85 3.51
C VAL A 294 -2.27 -2.33 2.56
N LYS A 295 -1.82 -1.44 1.68
CA LYS A 295 -0.64 -1.62 0.83
C LYS A 295 0.36 -0.52 1.13
N THR A 296 1.62 -0.91 1.31
CA THR A 296 2.74 0.01 1.49
C THR A 296 3.67 -0.02 0.27
N ASN A 297 4.35 1.08 -0.01
CA ASN A 297 5.48 1.10 -0.95
C ASN A 297 6.80 0.72 -0.27
N THR A 298 7.86 0.54 -1.06
CA THR A 298 9.22 0.39 -0.57
C THR A 298 9.99 1.68 -0.86
N ALA A 299 10.09 2.56 0.14
CA ALA A 299 10.92 3.76 0.06
C ALA A 299 12.40 3.43 0.33
N LYS A 300 13.30 4.30 -0.14
CA LYS A 300 14.75 4.17 -0.02
C LYS A 300 15.35 5.28 0.83
N LEU A 301 16.29 4.91 1.70
CA LEU A 301 17.22 5.79 2.36
C LEU A 301 18.56 5.73 1.63
N HIS A 302 18.99 6.85 1.04
CA HIS A 302 20.32 7.01 0.46
C HIS A 302 21.27 7.67 1.46
N ILE A 303 22.42 7.05 1.74
CA ILE A 303 23.47 7.60 2.60
C ILE A 303 24.64 8.08 1.72
N ASN A 304 24.81 9.40 1.65
CA ASN A 304 25.95 10.03 0.97
C ASN A 304 27.22 9.94 1.80
N LYS A 305 28.37 10.06 1.13
CA LYS A 305 29.66 10.23 1.79
C LYS A 305 29.71 11.52 2.62
N ALA A 306 30.41 11.46 3.75
CA ALA A 306 30.72 12.63 4.56
C ALA A 306 31.94 13.38 3.99
N ALA A 307 31.97 14.69 4.14
CA ALA A 307 33.16 15.45 3.76
C ALA A 307 34.27 15.25 4.79
N LEU A 308 35.49 14.95 4.33
CA LEU A 308 36.70 14.90 5.16
C LEU A 308 37.75 15.85 4.60
N PHE A 309 38.34 16.67 5.46
CA PHE A 309 39.39 17.61 5.09
C PHE A 309 40.70 17.21 5.75
N VAL A 310 41.76 17.13 4.96
CA VAL A 310 43.12 16.91 5.43
C VAL A 310 43.95 18.13 5.05
N ASN A 311 44.40 18.87 6.06
CA ASN A 311 45.16 20.10 5.89
C ASN A 311 46.60 19.89 6.38
N THR A 312 47.53 19.75 5.45
CA THR A 312 48.96 19.64 5.72
C THR A 312 49.57 21.01 5.98
N ASP A 313 50.47 21.08 6.97
CA ASP A 313 51.14 22.31 7.33
C ASP A 313 52.27 22.65 6.34
N ASP A 314 52.45 23.93 6.05
CA ASP A 314 53.66 24.42 5.40
C ASP A 314 54.88 24.16 6.29
N LYS A 315 56.01 23.88 5.65
CA LYS A 315 57.26 23.55 6.34
C LYS A 315 58.40 24.37 5.79
N THR A 316 59.35 24.73 6.64
CA THR A 316 60.57 25.41 6.23
C THR A 316 61.77 24.58 6.65
N THR A 317 62.77 24.49 5.78
CA THR A 317 64.07 23.87 6.09
C THR A 317 65.21 24.73 5.52
N THR A 318 66.44 24.31 5.73
CA THR A 318 67.64 24.93 5.16
C THR A 318 68.24 24.00 4.12
N TYR A 319 68.86 24.56 3.08
CA TYR A 319 69.56 23.80 2.05
C TYR A 319 70.51 22.77 2.67
N GLY A 320 70.46 21.53 2.18
CA GLY A 320 71.20 20.38 2.72
C GLY A 320 70.59 19.73 3.98
N THR A 321 69.50 20.26 4.54
CA THR A 321 68.79 19.66 5.69
C THR A 321 67.47 19.01 5.26
N VAL A 322 67.36 17.69 5.44
CA VAL A 322 66.14 16.94 5.11
C VAL A 322 65.37 16.61 6.39
N ASP A 323 64.13 17.13 6.49
CA ASP A 323 63.17 16.77 7.53
C ASP A 323 61.84 16.35 6.90
N LYS A 324 61.52 15.05 7.01
CA LYS A 324 60.30 14.44 6.45
C LYS A 324 59.18 14.28 7.49
N ALA A 325 59.32 14.87 8.68
CA ALA A 325 58.26 14.91 9.67
C ALA A 325 57.22 15.98 9.28
N PHE A 326 56.31 15.62 8.37
CA PHE A 326 55.16 16.45 8.01
C PHE A 326 53.98 16.17 8.93
N THR A 327 53.22 17.22 9.25
CA THR A 327 52.01 17.17 10.06
C THR A 327 50.81 17.57 9.22
N SER A 328 49.67 16.94 9.49
CA SER A 328 48.38 17.35 8.93
C SER A 328 47.30 17.31 10.00
N ASP A 329 46.38 18.25 9.91
CA ASP A 329 45.15 18.27 10.68
C ASP A 329 44.03 17.57 9.89
N ILE A 330 43.22 16.75 10.57
CA ILE A 330 42.13 15.96 9.96
C ILE A 330 40.82 16.41 10.58
N GLN A 331 39.91 16.93 9.75
CA GLN A 331 38.61 17.44 10.18
C GLN A 331 37.47 16.76 9.40
N GLY A 332 36.32 16.57 10.07
CA GLY A 332 35.11 16.02 9.45
C GLY A 332 34.86 14.53 9.70
N LEU A 333 35.67 13.86 10.53
CA LEU A 333 35.38 12.51 11.00
C LEU A 333 34.03 12.48 11.74
N THR A 334 33.23 11.47 11.44
CA THR A 334 31.86 11.30 11.96
C THR A 334 31.58 9.82 12.22
N ASN A 335 30.36 9.45 12.59
CA ASN A 335 29.95 8.05 12.86
C ASN A 335 30.72 7.33 14.00
N GLY A 336 31.50 8.10 14.78
CA GLY A 336 32.42 7.58 15.79
C GLY A 336 33.75 7.08 15.22
N ASP A 337 34.09 7.44 13.99
CA ASP A 337 35.40 7.20 13.40
C ASP A 337 36.46 8.16 13.99
N ASP A 338 37.71 7.73 13.98
CA ASP A 338 38.86 8.51 14.44
C ASP A 338 40.00 8.52 13.40
N ALA A 339 41.06 9.26 13.68
CA ALA A 339 42.18 9.45 12.75
C ALA A 339 42.92 8.15 12.39
N SER A 340 42.71 7.03 13.09
CA SER A 340 43.37 5.76 12.78
C SER A 340 42.95 5.14 11.44
N ILE A 341 41.80 5.56 10.89
CA ILE A 341 41.35 5.10 9.56
C ILE A 341 42.08 5.84 8.41
N VAL A 342 42.78 6.92 8.73
CA VAL A 342 43.41 7.83 7.76
C VAL A 342 44.91 7.59 7.70
N ASN A 343 45.37 7.05 6.59
CA ASN A 343 46.79 6.85 6.28
C ASN A 343 47.26 7.95 5.33
N LEU A 344 48.18 8.79 5.82
CA LEU A 344 48.74 9.91 5.07
C LEU A 344 50.09 9.53 4.46
N THR A 345 50.27 9.92 3.19
CA THR A 345 51.56 9.85 2.50
C THR A 345 51.91 11.22 1.93
N TYR A 346 53.17 11.61 2.06
CA TYR A 346 53.66 12.92 1.65
C TYR A 346 54.72 12.77 0.57
N ALA A 347 54.61 13.59 -0.48
CA ALA A 347 55.60 13.66 -1.55
C ALA A 347 55.95 15.11 -1.86
N THR A 348 57.24 15.42 -1.95
CA THR A 348 57.74 16.75 -2.34
C THR A 348 58.96 16.62 -3.24
N LYS A 349 59.11 17.57 -4.18
CA LYS A 349 60.31 17.70 -5.02
C LYS A 349 61.44 18.50 -4.36
N GLY A 350 61.20 19.05 -3.16
CA GLY A 350 62.22 19.76 -2.39
C GLY A 350 63.27 18.85 -1.77
N TYR A 351 63.03 17.53 -1.71
CA TYR A 351 64.01 16.55 -1.25
C TYR A 351 64.41 15.61 -2.39
N LEU A 352 65.71 15.57 -2.70
CA LEU A 352 66.27 14.71 -3.73
C LEU A 352 66.58 13.31 -3.19
N SER A 353 66.87 13.20 -1.89
CA SER A 353 67.12 11.93 -1.19
C SER A 353 66.75 12.04 0.29
N ASN A 354 67.14 11.05 1.10
CA ASN A 354 67.00 11.14 2.56
C ASN A 354 68.04 12.07 3.21
N THR A 355 69.01 12.56 2.46
CA THR A 355 70.13 13.38 2.97
C THR A 355 70.40 14.63 2.15
N LYS A 356 69.69 14.82 1.02
CA LYS A 356 69.89 15.97 0.13
C LYS A 356 68.58 16.70 -0.17
N THR A 357 68.67 18.02 -0.18
CA THR A 357 67.59 18.90 -0.63
C THR A 357 67.80 19.30 -2.09
N ASN A 358 66.74 19.79 -2.71
CA ASN A 358 66.81 20.56 -3.94
C ASN A 358 67.37 21.97 -3.64
N ASP A 359 67.53 22.80 -4.66
CA ASP A 359 67.94 24.19 -4.53
C ASP A 359 67.02 25.01 -3.61
N VAL A 360 67.50 26.18 -3.19
CA VAL A 360 66.69 27.16 -2.45
C VAL A 360 65.46 27.57 -3.25
N GLY A 361 64.30 27.58 -2.58
CA GLY A 361 63.01 27.91 -3.18
C GLY A 361 61.82 27.21 -2.52
N ASP A 362 60.63 27.37 -3.12
CA ASP A 362 59.37 26.77 -2.68
C ASP A 362 59.02 25.51 -3.49
N TYR A 363 58.64 24.45 -2.79
CA TYR A 363 58.26 23.17 -3.38
C TYR A 363 56.92 22.69 -2.79
N ASP A 364 56.01 22.20 -3.63
CA ASP A 364 54.75 21.63 -3.13
C ASP A 364 55.00 20.38 -2.28
N ILE A 365 54.20 20.25 -1.22
CA ILE A 365 53.99 19.03 -0.45
C ILE A 365 52.65 18.48 -0.89
N ASN A 366 52.69 17.40 -1.67
CA ASN A 366 51.51 16.68 -2.11
C ASN A 366 51.16 15.62 -1.08
N THR A 367 50.01 15.81 -0.42
CA THR A 367 49.46 14.86 0.55
C THR A 367 48.45 13.97 -0.13
N SER A 368 48.66 12.66 -0.02
CA SER A 368 47.71 11.64 -0.48
C SER A 368 47.15 10.88 0.71
N VAL A 369 45.87 10.54 0.63
CA VAL A 369 45.12 9.79 1.64
C VAL A 369 44.70 8.46 1.04
N ASN A 370 44.64 7.39 1.84
CA ASN A 370 44.03 6.13 1.40
C ASN A 370 42.57 6.31 0.99
N GLU A 371 42.05 5.38 0.18
CA GLU A 371 40.62 5.37 -0.16
C GLU A 371 39.78 5.15 1.11
N LEU A 372 38.83 6.05 1.34
CA LEU A 372 37.87 5.98 2.43
C LEU A 372 36.48 5.80 1.84
N LYS A 373 35.91 4.60 2.00
CA LYS A 373 34.61 4.23 1.41
C LYS A 373 33.51 5.25 1.72
N ASN A 374 33.48 5.77 2.95
CA ASN A 374 32.39 6.59 3.45
C ASN A 374 32.68 8.11 3.45
N TYR A 375 33.84 8.53 2.92
CA TYR A 375 34.24 9.93 2.92
C TYR A 375 34.61 10.43 1.53
N ASP A 376 34.24 11.68 1.25
CA ASP A 376 34.77 12.47 0.15
C ASP A 376 35.90 13.34 0.70
N VAL A 377 37.13 12.92 0.41
CA VAL A 377 38.34 13.52 0.98
C VAL A 377 38.81 14.70 0.12
N LYS A 378 39.11 15.81 0.78
CA LYS A 378 39.76 16.99 0.18
C LYS A 378 41.07 17.27 0.90
N THR A 379 42.14 17.43 0.14
CA THR A 379 43.46 17.82 0.64
C THR A 379 43.79 19.25 0.21
N ASN A 380 44.58 19.96 1.01
CA ASN A 380 45.21 21.22 0.59
C ASN A 380 46.54 20.94 -0.14
N THR A 381 47.16 22.00 -0.68
CA THR A 381 48.53 21.97 -1.19
C THR A 381 49.41 22.81 -0.27
N ALA A 382 50.21 22.14 0.56
CA ALA A 382 51.18 22.80 1.44
C ALA A 382 52.52 23.05 0.71
N LYS A 383 53.35 23.91 1.26
CA LYS A 383 54.65 24.32 0.70
C LYS A 383 55.80 23.96 1.64
N LEU A 384 56.88 23.43 1.05
CA LEU A 384 58.19 23.32 1.65
C LEU A 384 59.07 24.46 1.13
N HIS A 385 59.44 25.40 2.01
CA HIS A 385 60.41 26.45 1.70
C HIS A 385 61.83 26.02 2.12
N ILE A 386 62.78 26.06 1.19
CA ILE A 386 64.19 25.75 1.46
C ILE A 386 64.96 27.07 1.52
N ASN A 387 65.43 27.45 2.70
CA ASN A 387 66.27 28.62 2.94
C ASN A 387 67.72 28.36 2.51
N LYS A 388 68.45 29.44 2.23
CA LYS A 388 69.91 29.38 2.01
C LYS A 388 70.63 28.84 3.25
N ALA A 389 71.64 28.01 3.04
CA ALA A 389 72.55 27.59 4.10
C ALA A 389 73.58 28.69 4.41
N ALA A 390 73.98 28.84 5.66
CA ALA A 390 75.05 29.77 6.01
C ALA A 390 76.40 29.21 5.55
N LEU A 391 77.17 30.03 4.83
CA LEU A 391 78.56 29.71 4.45
C LEU A 391 79.48 30.80 4.99
N PHE A 392 80.54 30.40 5.67
CA PHE A 392 81.55 31.31 6.20
C PHE A 392 82.86 31.11 5.45
N VAL A 393 83.40 32.22 4.95
CA VAL A 393 84.74 32.26 4.36
C VAL A 393 85.61 33.14 5.25
N ASN A 394 86.56 32.52 5.94
CA ASN A 394 87.44 33.20 6.87
C ASN A 394 88.84 33.28 6.26
N THR A 395 89.20 34.44 5.75
CA THR A 395 90.53 34.73 5.20
C THR A 395 91.51 35.00 6.33
N ASP A 396 92.72 34.46 6.21
CA ASP A 396 93.77 34.65 7.21
C ASP A 396 94.41 36.04 7.09
N ASP A 397 94.74 36.63 8.23
CA ASP A 397 95.62 37.81 8.26
C ASP A 397 96.99 37.47 7.68
N LYS A 398 97.59 38.42 6.98
CA LYS A 398 98.86 38.25 6.27
C LYS A 398 99.83 39.34 6.72
N THR A 399 101.12 39.01 6.79
CA THR A 399 102.18 39.99 7.04
C THR A 399 103.23 39.93 5.94
N THR A 400 103.75 41.09 5.54
CA THR A 400 104.83 41.20 4.55
C THR A 400 105.79 42.33 4.94
N THR A 401 106.84 42.55 4.16
CA THR A 401 107.79 43.66 4.32
C THR A 401 107.65 44.65 3.17
N TYR A 402 107.90 45.93 3.42
CA TYR A 402 107.86 47.00 2.41
C TYR A 402 108.72 46.63 1.18
N GLY A 403 108.14 46.70 -0.02
CA GLY A 403 108.76 46.29 -1.27
C GLY A 403 108.55 44.81 -1.65
N THR A 404 107.92 43.98 -0.80
CA THR A 404 107.63 42.56 -1.09
C THR A 404 106.12 42.32 -1.23
N VAL A 405 105.69 41.89 -2.42
CA VAL A 405 104.30 41.53 -2.71
C VAL A 405 104.14 40.00 -2.61
N ASP A 406 103.24 39.52 -1.74
CA ASP A 406 102.85 38.12 -1.64
C ASP A 406 101.33 38.01 -1.71
N LYS A 407 100.82 37.51 -2.84
CA LYS A 407 99.37 37.34 -3.08
C LYS A 407 98.85 35.95 -2.74
N ALA A 408 99.66 35.10 -2.08
CA ALA A 408 99.22 33.79 -1.61
C ALA A 408 98.36 33.94 -0.34
N PHE A 409 97.13 34.41 -0.50
CA PHE A 409 96.13 34.45 0.56
C PHE A 409 95.46 33.08 0.72
N THR A 410 95.22 32.71 1.97
CA THR A 410 94.50 31.50 2.35
C THR A 410 93.19 31.87 3.01
N SER A 411 92.15 31.07 2.76
CA SER A 411 90.88 31.18 3.48
C SER A 411 90.40 29.79 3.86
N ASP A 412 89.80 29.71 5.04
CA ASP A 412 89.05 28.54 5.49
C ASP A 412 87.57 28.69 5.13
N ILE A 413 86.97 27.63 4.57
CA ILE A 413 85.58 27.62 4.12
C ILE A 413 84.80 26.65 4.99
N GLN A 414 83.81 27.15 5.73
CA GLN A 414 82.98 26.37 6.63
C GLN A 414 81.50 26.52 6.31
N GLY A 415 80.74 25.43 6.48
CA GLY A 415 79.28 25.43 6.30
C GLY A 415 78.78 24.86 4.96
N LEU A 416 79.67 24.31 4.12
CA LEU A 416 79.26 23.54 2.94
C LEU A 416 78.42 22.34 3.37
N THR A 417 77.31 22.12 2.67
CA THR A 417 76.31 21.09 2.98
C THR A 417 75.78 20.47 1.68
N ASN A 418 74.76 19.61 1.74
CA ASN A 418 74.15 18.94 0.58
C ASN A 418 75.14 18.09 -0.27
N GLY A 419 76.33 17.80 0.26
CA GLY A 419 77.43 17.14 -0.45
C GLY A 419 78.21 18.04 -1.39
N ASP A 420 78.10 19.37 -1.23
CA ASP A 420 78.94 20.36 -1.90
C ASP A 420 80.34 20.39 -1.27
N ASP A 421 81.34 20.78 -2.05
CA ASP A 421 82.73 20.94 -1.62
C ASP A 421 83.31 22.30 -2.07
N ALA A 422 84.55 22.59 -1.66
CA ALA A 422 85.18 23.88 -1.91
C ALA A 422 85.33 24.23 -3.41
N SER A 423 85.15 23.28 -4.33
CA SER A 423 85.25 23.55 -5.77
C SER A 423 84.17 24.49 -6.31
N ILE A 424 83.06 24.65 -5.59
CA ILE A 424 81.99 25.59 -5.98
C ILE A 424 82.30 27.04 -5.57
N VAL A 425 83.33 27.25 -4.75
CA VAL A 425 83.68 28.54 -4.14
C VAL A 425 84.91 29.12 -4.85
N ASN A 426 84.69 30.21 -5.59
CA ASN A 426 85.74 30.99 -6.23
C ASN A 426 86.03 32.23 -5.39
N LEU A 427 87.25 32.30 -4.85
CA LEU A 427 87.71 33.40 -4.02
C LEU A 427 88.52 34.41 -4.83
N THR A 428 88.24 35.69 -4.59
CA THR A 428 89.03 36.81 -5.10
C THR A 428 89.48 37.66 -3.92
N TYR A 429 90.71 38.15 -3.95
CA TYR A 429 91.28 38.96 -2.88
C TYR A 429 91.68 40.32 -3.42
N ALA A 430 91.24 41.38 -2.74
CA ALA A 430 91.62 42.74 -3.05
C ALA A 430 92.14 43.45 -1.81
N THR A 431 93.31 44.06 -1.89
CA THR A 431 93.88 44.87 -0.81
C THR A 431 94.52 46.15 -1.35
N LYS A 432 94.42 47.23 -0.57
CA LYS A 432 95.11 48.50 -0.86
C LYS A 432 96.58 48.50 -0.39
N GLY A 433 97.02 47.44 0.29
CA GLY A 433 98.42 47.27 0.70
C GLY A 433 99.36 46.94 -0.47
N TYR A 434 98.83 46.57 -1.63
CA TYR A 434 99.61 46.35 -2.86
C TYR A 434 99.18 47.35 -3.93
N LEU A 435 100.13 48.17 -4.40
CA LEU A 435 99.91 49.18 -5.45
C LEU A 435 100.06 48.57 -6.86
N SER A 436 100.82 47.49 -6.99
CA SER A 436 100.97 46.69 -8.21
C SER A 436 101.49 45.29 -7.86
N ASP A 437 101.72 44.43 -8.86
CA ASP A 437 102.30 43.09 -8.65
C ASP A 437 103.73 43.12 -8.09
N THR A 438 104.40 44.27 -8.08
CA THR A 438 105.79 44.41 -7.64
C THR A 438 105.99 45.49 -6.59
N LYS A 439 104.93 46.20 -6.18
CA LYS A 439 105.05 47.34 -5.25
C LYS A 439 104.00 47.30 -4.15
N THR A 440 104.47 47.40 -2.91
CA THR A 440 103.64 47.58 -1.72
C THR A 440 103.26 49.05 -1.52
N ASN A 441 102.22 49.30 -0.72
CA ASN A 441 101.93 50.61 -0.15
C ASN A 441 102.86 50.88 1.06
N ASP A 442 102.70 52.04 1.70
CA ASP A 442 103.47 52.41 2.90
C ASP A 442 103.21 51.44 4.06
N VAL A 443 104.12 51.42 5.04
CA VAL A 443 104.03 50.60 6.26
C VAL A 443 102.71 50.86 7.00
N GLY A 444 101.99 49.79 7.36
CA GLY A 444 100.69 49.88 8.05
C GLY A 444 99.78 48.69 7.80
N ASP A 445 98.55 48.77 8.31
CA ASP A 445 97.49 47.77 8.15
C ASP A 445 96.53 48.13 7.02
N TYR A 446 96.28 47.16 6.14
CA TYR A 446 95.36 47.30 5.03
C TYR A 446 94.36 46.15 5.04
N ASP A 447 93.08 46.44 4.82
CA ASP A 447 92.07 45.38 4.70
C ASP A 447 92.36 44.48 3.49
N ILE A 448 92.14 43.19 3.68
CA ILE A 448 92.00 42.18 2.64
C ILE A 448 90.50 41.97 2.47
N ASN A 449 89.96 42.50 1.38
CA ASN A 449 88.58 42.29 1.01
C ASN A 449 88.48 41.00 0.21
N THR A 450 87.82 40.01 0.79
CA THR A 450 87.56 38.72 0.14
C THR A 450 86.22 38.79 -0.56
N GLY A 451 86.25 38.66 -1.89
CA GLY A 451 85.06 38.48 -2.73
C GLY A 451 84.82 37.00 -3.00
N VAL A 452 83.56 36.58 -2.94
CA VAL A 452 83.12 35.22 -3.26
C VAL A 452 82.13 35.30 -4.42
N ASN A 453 82.14 34.32 -5.32
CA ASN A 453 81.13 34.21 -6.37
C ASN A 453 79.71 34.08 -5.78
N GLU A 454 78.69 34.44 -6.56
CA GLU A 454 77.31 34.23 -6.14
C GLU A 454 77.03 32.72 -6.01
N LEU A 455 76.61 32.31 -4.82
CA LEU A 455 76.19 30.95 -4.53
C LEU A 455 74.68 30.95 -4.30
N LYS A 456 73.93 30.40 -5.27
CA LYS A 456 72.45 30.38 -5.24
C LYS A 456 71.88 29.85 -3.92
N ASN A 457 72.52 28.83 -3.36
CA ASN A 457 72.02 28.09 -2.21
C ASN A 457 72.66 28.49 -0.87
N TYR A 458 73.59 29.46 -0.86
CA TYR A 458 74.29 29.87 0.34
C TYR A 458 74.15 31.36 0.61
N ASP A 459 74.00 31.71 1.89
CA ASP A 459 74.16 33.06 2.41
C ASP A 459 75.61 33.18 2.91
N VAL A 460 76.44 33.87 2.13
CA VAL A 460 77.89 33.89 2.31
C VAL A 460 78.29 35.06 3.20
N LYS A 461 79.02 34.76 4.27
CA LYS A 461 79.62 35.75 5.17
C LYS A 461 81.13 35.65 5.11
N THR A 462 81.79 36.77 4.85
CA THR A 462 83.25 36.89 4.88
C THR A 462 83.69 37.64 6.14
N ASN A 463 84.87 37.33 6.65
CA ASN A 463 85.54 38.16 7.66
C ASN A 463 86.29 39.33 6.99
N THR A 464 86.77 40.28 7.81
CA THR A 464 87.72 41.32 7.36
C THR A 464 89.11 40.96 7.86
N ALA A 465 89.93 40.36 6.99
CA ALA A 465 91.33 40.07 7.27
C ALA A 465 92.21 41.30 7.02
N LYS A 466 93.41 41.33 7.62
CA LYS A 466 94.38 42.42 7.54
C LYS A 466 95.68 41.97 6.89
N LEU A 467 96.22 42.81 6.00
CA LEU A 467 97.59 42.77 5.53
C LEU A 467 98.41 43.81 6.29
N HIS A 468 99.35 43.35 7.12
CA HIS A 468 100.31 44.22 7.80
C HIS A 468 101.63 44.32 7.01
N ILE A 469 102.05 45.54 6.67
CA ILE A 469 103.30 45.80 5.93
C ILE A 469 104.35 46.32 6.91
N ASN A 470 105.38 45.52 7.18
CA ASN A 470 106.51 45.86 8.04
C ASN A 470 107.54 46.74 7.31
N LYS A 471 108.36 47.47 8.08
CA LYS A 471 109.50 48.23 7.54
C LYS A 471 110.55 47.30 6.91
N ALA A 472 111.07 47.66 5.73
CA ALA A 472 112.22 47.00 5.14
C ALA A 472 113.53 47.45 5.81
N ALA A 473 114.47 46.52 5.95
CA ALA A 473 115.82 46.83 6.42
C ALA A 473 116.59 47.59 5.31
N LEU A 474 117.05 48.80 5.62
CA LEU A 474 117.97 49.56 4.77
C LEU A 474 119.37 49.48 5.36
N PHE A 475 120.30 48.87 4.63
CA PHE A 475 121.72 48.89 4.97
C PHE A 475 122.39 50.04 4.23
N VAL A 476 122.78 51.09 4.96
CA VAL A 476 123.60 52.18 4.44
C VAL A 476 125.05 51.81 4.70
N ASN A 477 125.77 51.38 3.66
CA ASN A 477 127.22 51.31 3.70
C ASN A 477 127.78 52.66 3.28
N THR A 478 128.37 53.37 4.23
CA THR A 478 129.31 54.47 3.94
C THR A 478 130.68 53.86 3.72
N ASP A 479 131.21 53.98 2.50
CA ASP A 479 132.60 53.65 2.22
C ASP A 479 133.53 54.65 2.96
N ASP A 480 134.61 54.14 3.54
CA ASP A 480 135.67 54.98 4.11
C ASP A 480 136.30 55.83 2.99
N LYS A 481 136.20 57.16 3.11
CA LYS A 481 136.96 58.11 2.29
C LYS A 481 138.11 58.70 3.09
N THR A 482 139.33 58.52 2.59
CA THR A 482 140.50 59.27 3.06
C THR A 482 140.68 60.53 2.21
N THR A 483 141.00 61.64 2.86
CA THR A 483 141.33 62.92 2.22
C THR A 483 142.61 63.49 2.81
N THR A 484 143.37 64.24 2.01
CA THR A 484 144.65 64.85 2.38
C THR A 484 144.44 66.32 2.75
N TYR A 485 145.21 66.80 3.73
CA TYR A 485 145.13 68.17 4.25
C TYR A 485 145.24 69.22 3.11
N GLY A 486 144.18 70.02 2.92
CA GLY A 486 144.18 71.17 1.99
C GLY A 486 143.13 71.18 0.89
N THR A 487 142.32 70.12 0.72
CA THR A 487 141.25 70.09 -0.30
C THR A 487 139.89 69.76 0.31
N GLY A 488 138.89 70.62 0.12
CA GLY A 488 137.53 70.43 0.64
C GLY A 488 136.79 69.29 -0.06
N LEU A 489 136.20 68.38 0.72
CA LEU A 489 135.23 67.39 0.23
C LEU A 489 133.90 68.11 -0.05
N LYS A 490 133.40 68.04 -1.29
CA LYS A 490 131.96 68.17 -1.53
C LYS A 490 131.32 66.80 -1.35
N ALA A 491 130.17 66.79 -0.67
CA ALA A 491 129.34 65.62 -0.40
C ALA A 491 129.01 64.84 -1.68
#